data_AF-A0A3D1ZXK1-F1
#
_entry.id   AF-A0A3D1ZXK1-F1
#
_cell.length_a   1.000
_cell.length_b   1.000
_cell.length_c   1.000
_cell.angle_alpha   90.00
_cell.angle_beta   90.00
_cell.angle_gamma   90.00
#
_symmetry.space_group_name_H-M   'P 1'
#
loop_
_entity.id
_entity.type
_entity.pdbx_description
1 polymer ?
#
loop_
_entity_poly.entity_id
_entity_poly.type
_entity_poly.pdbx_seq_one_letter_code
_entity_poly.pdbx_strand_id
1 'polypeptide(L)'
;MATLAVEIHPLAHNVQCTEDSLKVDLLDGRTISVPISWFPSLSQATKQQKENWEILGDGEGVHWPDLDEDLSVSGLLAGVH
;
A
#
# COMPACT_ATOMS: atom_id res chain seq x y z
N MET A 1 22.59 25.18 13.60
CA MET A 1 22.20 23.82 13.98
C MET A 1 21.45 23.23 12.81
N ALA A 2 22.00 22.21 12.14
CA ALA A 2 21.28 21.46 11.11
C ALA A 2 20.54 20.33 11.84
N THR A 3 19.22 20.42 11.91
CA THR A 3 18.39 19.28 12.27
C THR A 3 18.53 18.29 11.11
N LEU A 4 19.28 17.20 11.29
CA LEU A 4 19.19 16.07 10.40
C LEU A 4 17.76 15.55 10.52
N ALA A 5 16.89 15.92 9.58
CA ALA A 5 15.65 15.21 9.37
C ALA A 5 16.06 13.76 9.08
N VAL A 6 15.66 12.82 9.94
CA VAL A 6 15.70 11.41 9.55
C VAL A 6 14.85 11.34 8.28
N GLU A 7 15.47 10.99 7.15
CA GLU A 7 14.73 10.69 5.93
C GLU A 7 14.03 9.35 6.15
N ILE A 8 12.83 9.45 6.72
CA ILE A 8 11.96 8.31 6.90
C ILE A 8 11.34 8.02 5.54
N HIS A 9 11.86 6.99 4.85
CA HIS A 9 11.26 6.51 3.62
C HIS A 9 10.01 5.68 3.97
N PRO A 10 8.81 6.12 3.56
CA PRO A 10 7.60 5.33 3.74
C PRO A 10 7.62 4.16 2.76
N LEU A 11 8.16 3.03 3.21
CA LEU A 11 8.28 1.81 2.41
C LEU A 11 7.29 0.77 2.93
N ALA A 12 6.42 0.27 2.07
CA ALA A 12 5.51 -0.82 2.37
C ALA A 12 6.30 -2.10 2.66
N HIS A 13 5.92 -2.79 3.74
CA HIS A 13 6.44 -4.12 4.03
C HIS A 13 5.36 -5.16 4.29
N ASN A 14 4.15 -4.72 4.62
CA ASN A 14 3.01 -5.61 4.79
C ASN A 14 1.73 -4.93 4.30
N VAL A 15 0.86 -5.72 3.66
CA VAL A 15 -0.39 -5.25 3.08
C VAL A 15 -1.52 -6.19 3.49
N GLN A 16 -2.61 -5.60 3.97
CA GLN A 16 -3.79 -6.33 4.42
C GLN A 16 -5.03 -5.73 3.77
N CYS A 17 -5.71 -6.54 2.98
CA CYS A 17 -6.98 -6.20 2.37
C CYS A 17 -8.12 -6.87 3.15
N THR A 18 -9.06 -6.06 3.61
CA THR A 18 -10.31 -6.51 4.24
C THR A 18 -11.50 -6.23 3.31
N GLU A 19 -12.73 -6.53 3.75
CA GLU A 19 -13.93 -6.21 2.98
C GLU A 19 -14.16 -4.70 2.87
N ASP A 20 -13.71 -3.92 3.86
CA ASP A 20 -13.97 -2.47 3.93
C ASP A 20 -12.72 -1.61 3.71
N SER A 21 -11.53 -2.13 4.01
CA SER A 21 -10.30 -1.33 4.05
C SER A 21 -9.07 -2.05 3.50
N LEU A 22 -8.20 -1.27 2.85
CA LEU A 22 -6.83 -1.61 2.53
C LEU A 22 -5.92 -0.98 3.59
N LYS A 23 -5.06 -1.79 4.18
CA LYS A 23 -4.04 -1.37 5.15
C LYS A 23 -2.66 -1.67 4.61
N VAL A 24 -1.77 -0.70 4.73
CA VAL A 24 -0.37 -0.81 4.35
C VAL A 24 0.49 -0.43 5.54
N ASP A 25 1.25 -1.38 6.06
CA ASP A 25 2.22 -1.15 7.12
C ASP A 25 3.55 -0.75 6.49
N LEU A 26 4.10 0.34 7.01
CA LEU A 26 5.34 0.94 6.55
C LEU A 26 6.50 0.54 7.48
N LEU A 27 7.70 0.39 6.91
CA LEU A 27 8.92 0.04 7.65
C LEU A 27 9.27 1.05 8.75
N ASP A 28 8.75 2.27 8.64
CA ASP A 28 8.92 3.32 9.63
C ASP A 28 7.97 3.23 10.85
N GLY A 29 7.15 2.17 10.90
CA GLY A 29 6.21 1.91 11.98
C GLY A 29 4.85 2.60 11.83
N ARG A 30 4.61 3.33 10.73
CA ARG A 30 3.28 3.88 10.41
C ARG A 30 2.43 2.82 9.70
N THR A 31 1.11 2.96 9.84
CA THR A 31 0.13 2.20 9.06
C THR A 31 -0.78 3.18 8.32
N ILE A 32 -0.90 3.00 7.01
CA ILE A 32 -1.89 3.71 6.18
C ILE A 32 -3.13 2.82 6.12
N SER A 33 -4.32 3.39 6.35
CA SER A 33 -5.59 2.69 6.20
C SER A 33 -6.54 3.52 5.36
N VAL A 34 -6.99 2.97 4.24
CA VAL A 34 -7.90 3.61 3.29
C VAL A 34 -9.07 2.69 2.96
N PRO A 35 -10.24 3.22 2.56
CA PRO A 35 -11.35 2.38 2.11
C PRO A 35 -10.97 1.56 0.87
N ILE A 36 -11.25 0.26 0.87
CA ILE A 36 -10.96 -0.59 -0.29
C ILE A 36 -11.84 -0.23 -1.50
N SER A 37 -12.98 0.42 -1.26
CA SER A 37 -13.89 0.92 -2.28
C SER A 37 -13.29 2.01 -3.18
N TRP A 38 -12.14 2.61 -2.79
CA TRP A 38 -11.39 3.52 -3.65
C TRP A 38 -10.68 2.81 -4.80
N PHE A 39 -10.50 1.49 -4.70
CA PHE A 39 -9.78 0.66 -5.67
C PHE A 39 -10.75 -0.38 -6.24
N PRO A 40 -11.46 -0.10 -7.35
CA PRO A 40 -12.50 -0.99 -7.88
C PRO A 40 -11.99 -2.42 -8.14
N SER A 41 -10.77 -2.56 -8.66
CA SER A 41 -10.12 -3.85 -8.92
C SER A 41 -9.99 -4.68 -7.64
N LEU A 42 -9.46 -4.07 -6.57
CA LEU A 42 -9.32 -4.71 -5.27
C LEU A 42 -10.69 -4.93 -4.60
N SER A 43 -11.63 -4.00 -4.73
CA SER A 43 -12.96 -4.14 -4.13
C SER A 43 -13.72 -5.35 -4.65
N GLN A 44 -13.55 -5.70 -5.92
CA GLN A 44 -14.21 -6.86 -6.57
C GLN A 44 -13.37 -8.14 -6.53
N ALA A 45 -12.11 -8.06 -6.10
CA ALA A 45 -11.19 -9.18 -6.06
C ALA A 45 -11.59 -10.23 -5.01
N THR A 46 -11.32 -11.50 -5.34
CA THR A 46 -11.44 -12.60 -4.38
C THR A 46 -10.41 -12.47 -3.27
N LYS A 47 -10.64 -13.16 -2.15
CA LYS A 47 -9.67 -13.18 -1.03
C LYS A 47 -8.29 -13.66 -1.47
N GLN A 48 -8.22 -14.68 -2.32
CA GLN A 48 -6.95 -15.22 -2.82
C GLN A 48 -6.19 -14.20 -3.66
N GLN A 49 -6.88 -13.48 -4.55
CA GLN A 49 -6.26 -12.41 -5.35
C GLN A 49 -5.78 -11.26 -4.46
N LYS A 50 -6.58 -10.85 -3.47
CA LYS A 50 -6.21 -9.80 -2.51
C LYS A 50 -4.97 -10.16 -1.67
N GLU A 51 -4.79 -11.43 -1.34
CA GLU A 51 -3.66 -11.94 -0.57
C GLU A 51 -2.42 -12.19 -1.45
N ASN A 52 -2.58 -12.30 -2.77
CA ASN A 52 -1.50 -12.46 -3.73
C ASN A 52 -0.98 -11.09 -4.20
N TRP A 53 -0.18 -10.45 -3.37
CA TRP A 53 0.51 -9.20 -3.68
C TRP A 53 2.02 -9.35 -3.57
N GLU A 54 2.71 -8.46 -4.28
CA GLU A 54 4.16 -8.37 -4.33
C GLU A 54 4.60 -6.94 -4.04
N ILE A 55 5.74 -6.78 -3.38
CA ILE A 55 6.33 -5.45 -3.19
C ILE A 55 7.05 -5.03 -4.48
N LEU A 56 6.79 -3.79 -4.92
CA LEU A 56 7.51 -3.16 -6.02
C LEU A 56 8.67 -2.31 -5.49
N GLY A 57 9.83 -2.43 -6.13
CA GLY A 57 11.06 -1.76 -5.73
C GLY A 57 11.47 -2.14 -4.31
N ASP A 58 11.95 -1.17 -3.53
CA ASP A 58 12.33 -1.36 -2.12
C ASP A 58 11.14 -1.23 -1.15
N GLY A 59 9.89 -1.26 -1.62
CA GLY A 59 8.69 -0.94 -0.82
C GLY A 59 7.97 0.33 -1.26
N GLU A 60 8.34 0.90 -2.41
CA GLU A 60 7.74 2.13 -2.92
C GLU A 60 6.32 1.91 -3.47
N GLY A 61 5.98 0.66 -3.79
CA GLY A 61 4.65 0.27 -4.22
C GLY A 61 4.32 -1.19 -3.94
N VAL A 62 3.10 -1.56 -4.30
CA VAL A 62 2.52 -2.90 -4.12
C VAL A 62 1.83 -3.28 -5.42
N HIS A 63 2.15 -4.45 -5.95
CA HIS A 63 1.55 -5.02 -7.15
C HIS A 63 0.65 -6.20 -6.81
N TRP A 64 -0.52 -6.28 -7.44
CA TRP A 64 -1.39 -7.45 -7.43
C TRP A 64 -1.37 -8.12 -8.82
N PRO A 65 -0.55 -9.16 -9.05
CA PRO A 65 -0.38 -9.76 -10.37
C PRO A 65 -1.67 -10.39 -10.93
N ASP A 66 -2.54 -10.92 -10.08
CA ASP A 66 -3.81 -11.50 -10.54
C ASP A 66 -4.84 -10.44 -11.01
N LEU A 67 -4.62 -9.18 -10.65
CA LEU A 67 -5.52 -8.06 -10.91
C LEU A 67 -4.91 -7.03 -11.86
N ASP A 68 -3.61 -7.13 -12.15
CA ASP A 68 -2.83 -6.13 -12.90
C ASP A 68 -2.96 -4.72 -12.27
N GLU A 69 -3.01 -4.67 -10.92
CA GLU A 69 -3.18 -3.43 -10.16
C GLU A 69 -1.91 -3.09 -9.39
N ASP A 70 -1.48 -1.83 -9.50
CA ASP A 70 -0.30 -1.29 -8.83
C ASP A 70 -0.70 -0.13 -7.92
N LEU A 71 -0.26 -0.13 -6.66
CA LEU A 71 -0.44 0.99 -5.73
C LEU A 71 0.90 1.58 -5.33
N SER A 72 1.05 2.90 -5.40
CA SER A 72 2.23 3.59 -4.85
C SER A 72 2.00 4.03 -3.41
N VAL A 73 2.98 3.80 -2.54
CA VAL A 73 2.94 4.30 -1.15
C VAL A 73 2.91 5.83 -1.12
N SER A 74 3.63 6.49 -2.02
CA SER A 74 3.60 7.95 -2.12
C SER A 74 2.24 8.49 -2.55
N GLY A 75 1.57 7.81 -3.48
CA GLY A 75 0.19 8.13 -3.90
C GLY A 75 -0.81 7.95 -2.76
N LEU A 76 -0.72 6.84 -2.03
CA LEU A 76 -1.54 6.59 -0.84
C LEU A 76 -1.38 7.66 0.24
N LEU A 77 -0.15 8.14 0.49
CA LEU A 77 0.12 9.21 1.45
C LEU A 77 -0.40 10.58 0.99
N ALA A 78 -0.34 10.85 -0.31
CA ALA A 78 -0.82 12.10 -0.89
C ALA A 78 -2.35 12.12 -1.10
N GLY A 79 -3.02 10.95 -1.02
CA GLY A 79 -4.44 10.81 -1.30
C GLY A 79 -4.76 10.94 -2.80
N VAL A 80 -3.78 10.66 -3.66
CA VAL A 80 -3.93 10.61 -5.13
C VAL A 80 -3.45 9.24 -5.59
N HIS A 81 -4.39 8.39 -6.02
CA HIS A 81 -4.10 7.13 -6.70
C HIS A 81 -4.27 7.32 -8.20
#